data_AF-A0A929ETG9-F1
#
_entry.id   AF-A0A929ETG9-F1
#
_cell.length_a   1.000
_cell.length_b   1.000
_cell.length_c   1.000
_cell.angle_alpha   90.00
_cell.angle_beta   90.00
_cell.angle_gamma   90.00
#
_symmetry.space_group_name_H-M   'P 1'
#
loop_
_entity.id
_entity.type
_entity.pdbx_description
1 polymer ?
#
loop_
_entity_poly.entity_id
_entity_poly.type
_entity_poly.pdbx_seq_one_letter_code
_entity_poly.pdbx_strand_id
1 'polypeptide(L)'
;MSIDISQFHDVFFEESFEGLDAMESGLLNLDVGAADIEAINTIFRAAHSIKGGAGTFGFMDVSEFTHVMETLLDEIRNGERDVTTESTNLFLEAVDVLREMLTAVKDKVDTDKPRIAEVATKLEAMMTDGNGSAPASDGAASSSSAEPEKEEAKPQGWLIDFRPHQHLLQTGNDPVRMFREMESLGELSVVADDEKLPSFADLEPEDSYLSFQLTLKGEIPKEDVIEIFEWVDDDCDLKIEPIIIEGAEVPVEAKQEEAPEVVVEQVAPAPVAEVVKPKVAAADKPKAAPAAAASIRVGTDKIDSLINLVGELVITQSMLSQIGDNFTEDLLPKLVDGLDQLERNSREMQEAIMRIRMLPISFAFNRFPRLVHDMTSKMGKKVELKLTGEQTELDKTVMEKIGDPLVHLVRNSLDHGLETPDVRLASGKDEMGTLNLNAYHQGGNIVIEIKDDGAGLNEDKILGKAIEKGLVNAGDNLTPDKIHELIFLPGFSTADVVTDVSGRGVGMDVVRKNIN
;
A
#
# COMPACT_ATOMS: atom_id res chain seq x y z
N MET A 1 -15.62 28.63 5.56
CA MET A 1 -16.19 27.35 5.10
C MET A 1 -15.45 26.26 5.85
N SER A 2 -16.12 25.52 6.74
CA SER A 2 -15.52 24.33 7.34
C SER A 2 -15.39 23.29 6.23
N ILE A 3 -14.16 22.89 5.92
CA ILE A 3 -13.90 21.81 4.98
C ILE A 3 -14.55 20.55 5.58
N ASP A 4 -15.45 19.92 4.83
CA ASP A 4 -16.06 18.67 5.25
C ASP A 4 -15.01 17.57 5.08
N ILE A 5 -14.40 17.17 6.20
CA ILE A 5 -13.34 16.16 6.26
C ILE A 5 -13.83 14.81 5.70
N SER A 6 -15.14 14.57 5.71
CA SER A 6 -15.71 13.31 5.21
C SER A 6 -15.50 13.10 3.71
N GLN A 7 -15.25 14.15 2.93
CA GLN A 7 -14.95 14.02 1.49
C GLN A 7 -13.56 13.41 1.22
N PHE A 8 -12.66 13.41 2.21
CA PHE A 8 -11.32 12.84 2.09
C PHE A 8 -11.24 11.42 2.66
N HIS A 9 -12.32 10.92 3.28
CA HIS A 9 -12.33 9.56 3.82
C HIS A 9 -12.10 8.51 2.72
N ASP A 10 -12.71 8.69 1.54
CA ASP A 10 -12.56 7.74 0.44
C ASP A 10 -11.10 7.66 -0.05
N VAL A 11 -10.42 8.81 -0.12
CA VAL A 11 -8.98 8.89 -0.47
C VAL A 11 -8.13 8.22 0.61
N PHE A 12 -8.38 8.54 1.88
CA PHE A 12 -7.70 7.90 3.00
C PHE A 12 -7.85 6.37 3.00
N PHE A 13 -9.06 5.86 2.76
CA PHE A 13 -9.27 4.42 2.70
C PHE A 13 -8.51 3.80 1.53
N GLU A 14 -8.53 4.44 0.36
CA GLU A 14 -7.79 3.96 -0.81
C GLU A 14 -6.28 3.92 -0.53
N GLU A 15 -5.70 5.01 -0.01
CA GLU A 15 -4.28 5.07 0.38
C GLU A 15 -3.94 4.06 1.48
N SER A 16 -4.82 3.88 2.46
CA SER A 16 -4.59 2.91 3.54
C SER A 16 -4.63 1.48 3.04
N PHE A 17 -5.53 1.14 2.12
CA PHE A 17 -5.55 -0.21 1.52
C PHE A 17 -4.32 -0.45 0.63
N GLU A 18 -3.85 0.56 -0.10
CA GLU A 18 -2.59 0.49 -0.85
C GLU A 18 -1.39 0.31 0.10
N GLY A 19 -1.37 1.03 1.22
CA GLY A 19 -0.37 0.87 2.27
C GLY A 19 -0.36 -0.54 2.87
N LEU A 20 -1.55 -1.11 3.15
CA LEU A 20 -1.66 -2.49 3.63
C LEU A 20 -1.18 -3.52 2.59
N ASP A 21 -1.49 -3.33 1.31
CA ASP A 21 -1.00 -4.20 0.23
C ASP A 21 0.53 -4.14 0.13
N ALA A 22 1.13 -2.96 0.30
CA ALA A 22 2.57 -2.76 0.34
C ALA A 22 3.22 -3.43 1.57
N MET A 23 2.62 -3.29 2.75
CA MET A 23 3.07 -3.96 3.97
C MET A 23 3.03 -5.49 3.83
N GLU A 24 1.92 -6.03 3.32
CA GLU A 24 1.74 -7.46 3.08
C GLU A 24 2.80 -8.01 2.12
N SER A 25 3.03 -7.31 1.01
CA SER A 25 4.05 -7.70 0.02
C SER A 25 5.46 -7.62 0.59
N GLY A 26 5.77 -6.55 1.34
CA GLY A 26 7.06 -6.40 2.01
C GLY A 26 7.33 -7.52 3.01
N LEU A 27 6.34 -7.83 3.85
CA LEU A 27 6.44 -8.89 4.87
C LEU A 27 6.69 -10.27 4.26
N LEU A 28 6.07 -10.57 3.12
CA LEU A 28 6.24 -11.86 2.43
C LEU A 28 7.61 -12.01 1.75
N ASN A 29 8.25 -10.90 1.41
CA ASN A 29 9.58 -10.85 0.81
C ASN A 29 10.71 -10.76 1.85
N LEU A 30 10.39 -10.65 3.16
CA LEU A 30 11.41 -10.63 4.21
C LEU A 30 12.04 -12.01 4.39
N ASP A 31 13.35 -12.10 4.13
CA ASP A 31 14.13 -13.29 4.40
C ASP A 31 14.42 -13.45 5.90
N VAL A 32 14.20 -14.67 6.41
CA VAL A 32 14.48 -15.01 7.81
C VAL A 32 15.99 -14.91 8.07
N GLY A 33 16.40 -14.05 9.01
CA GLY A 33 17.81 -13.86 9.38
C GLY A 33 18.62 -12.92 8.48
N ALA A 34 18.00 -12.29 7.47
CA ALA A 34 18.59 -11.20 6.69
C ALA A 34 17.54 -10.09 6.54
N ALA A 35 17.60 -9.11 7.44
CA ALA A 35 16.75 -7.93 7.39
C ALA A 35 17.11 -7.09 6.14
N ASP A 36 16.27 -7.17 5.10
CA ASP A 36 16.29 -6.16 4.05
C ASP A 36 15.74 -4.85 4.64
N ILE A 37 16.68 -3.95 4.98
CA ILE A 37 16.39 -2.66 5.61
C ILE A 37 15.45 -1.83 4.72
N GLU A 38 15.54 -1.96 3.39
CA GLU A 38 14.68 -1.24 2.46
C GLU A 38 13.22 -1.75 2.53
N ALA A 39 13.05 -3.08 2.61
CA ALA A 39 11.74 -3.69 2.81
C ALA A 39 11.13 -3.29 4.17
N ILE A 40 11.92 -3.32 5.26
CA ILE A 40 11.45 -2.90 6.60
C ILE A 40 11.04 -1.42 6.61
N ASN A 41 11.84 -0.54 6.00
CA ASN A 41 11.52 0.88 5.91
C ASN A 41 10.23 1.13 5.11
N THR A 42 9.99 0.35 4.06
CA THR A 42 8.75 0.44 3.28
C THR A 42 7.53 0.03 4.12
N ILE A 43 7.62 -1.08 4.86
CA ILE A 43 6.55 -1.56 5.75
C ILE A 43 6.29 -0.54 6.86
N PHE A 44 7.34 0.00 7.47
CA PHE A 44 7.25 1.00 8.55
C PHE A 44 6.56 2.29 8.06
N ARG A 45 6.97 2.84 6.91
CA ARG A 45 6.36 4.04 6.32
C ARG A 45 4.87 3.87 6.06
N ALA A 46 4.46 2.71 5.56
CA ALA A 46 3.06 2.40 5.33
C ALA A 46 2.27 2.34 6.65
N ALA A 47 2.77 1.66 7.68
CA ALA A 47 2.16 1.63 9.00
C ALA A 47 2.05 3.04 9.62
N HIS A 48 3.13 3.82 9.58
CA HIS A 48 3.17 5.18 10.09
C HIS A 48 2.15 6.10 9.38
N SER A 49 2.04 5.99 8.05
CA SER A 49 1.07 6.75 7.25
C SER A 49 -0.38 6.39 7.62
N ILE A 50 -0.66 5.10 7.80
CA ILE A 50 -1.99 4.62 8.25
C ILE A 50 -2.31 5.14 9.65
N LYS A 51 -1.36 5.12 10.59
CA LYS A 51 -1.53 5.70 11.94
C LYS A 51 -1.85 7.19 11.86
N GLY A 52 -1.03 7.97 11.13
CA GLY A 52 -1.20 9.42 11.01
C GLY A 52 -2.53 9.81 10.35
N GLY A 53 -2.89 9.11 9.27
CA GLY A 53 -4.19 9.28 8.62
C GLY A 53 -5.35 8.92 9.56
N ALA A 54 -5.30 7.75 10.21
CA ALA A 54 -6.33 7.31 11.14
C ALA A 54 -6.52 8.30 12.30
N GLY A 55 -5.44 8.82 12.88
CA GLY A 55 -5.48 9.87 13.91
C GLY A 55 -6.14 11.16 13.41
N THR A 56 -5.80 11.59 12.19
CA THR A 56 -6.35 12.80 11.56
C THR A 56 -7.86 12.70 11.32
N PHE A 57 -8.34 11.53 10.89
CA PHE A 57 -9.77 11.28 10.62
C PHE A 57 -10.56 10.82 11.86
N GLY A 58 -9.91 10.70 13.02
CA GLY A 58 -10.53 10.32 14.29
C GLY A 58 -10.87 8.83 14.42
N PHE A 59 -10.22 7.97 13.63
CA PHE A 59 -10.32 6.51 13.72
C PHE A 59 -9.36 5.97 14.78
N MET A 60 -9.61 6.32 16.05
CA MET A 60 -8.69 6.08 17.16
C MET A 60 -8.34 4.60 17.34
N ASP A 61 -9.31 3.69 17.24
CA ASP A 61 -9.06 2.24 17.34
C ASP A 61 -8.01 1.78 16.30
N VAL A 62 -8.09 2.28 15.05
CA VAL A 62 -7.13 1.97 13.98
C VAL A 62 -5.77 2.58 14.30
N SER A 63 -5.74 3.84 14.73
CA SER A 63 -4.50 4.54 15.10
C SER A 63 -3.77 3.84 16.25
N GLU A 64 -4.48 3.44 17.29
CA GLU A 64 -3.91 2.77 18.47
C GLU A 64 -3.36 1.38 18.10
N PHE A 65 -4.11 0.58 17.33
CA PHE A 65 -3.63 -0.73 16.89
C PHE A 65 -2.41 -0.61 15.96
N THR A 66 -2.42 0.36 15.04
CA THR A 66 -1.30 0.60 14.12
C THR A 66 -0.05 1.04 14.89
N HIS A 67 -0.21 1.82 15.96
CA HIS A 67 0.91 2.24 16.80
C HIS A 67 1.62 1.05 17.47
N VAL A 68 0.89 0.06 18.00
CA VAL A 68 1.50 -1.16 18.57
C VAL A 68 2.34 -1.90 17.52
N MET A 69 1.80 -2.01 16.30
CA MET A 69 2.52 -2.63 15.19
C MET A 69 3.77 -1.82 14.79
N GLU A 70 3.67 -0.49 14.76
CA GLU A 70 4.76 0.42 14.42
C GLU A 70 5.91 0.33 15.43
N THR A 71 5.63 0.26 16.74
CA THR A 71 6.69 0.12 17.76
C THR A 71 7.49 -1.17 17.58
N LEU A 72 6.83 -2.30 17.30
CA LEU A 72 7.53 -3.57 17.07
C LEU A 72 8.32 -3.55 15.75
N LEU A 73 7.83 -2.87 14.71
CA LEU A 73 8.58 -2.65 13.46
C LEU A 73 9.80 -1.76 13.68
N ASP A 74 9.73 -0.78 14.58
CA ASP A 74 10.85 0.10 14.90
C ASP A 74 11.99 -0.64 15.62
N GLU A 75 11.69 -1.53 16.57
CA GLU A 75 12.69 -2.40 17.21
C GLU A 75 13.45 -3.23 16.16
N ILE A 76 12.73 -3.76 15.17
CA ILE A 76 13.32 -4.56 14.08
C ILE A 76 14.15 -3.67 13.15
N ARG A 77 13.65 -2.46 12.84
CA ARG A 77 14.36 -1.46 12.01
C ARG A 77 15.68 -1.02 12.63
N ASN A 78 15.70 -0.82 13.94
CA ASN A 78 16.88 -0.40 14.70
C ASN A 78 17.86 -1.55 14.99
N GLY A 79 17.53 -2.79 14.57
CA GLY A 79 18.34 -3.98 14.81
C GLY A 79 18.33 -4.44 16.27
N GLU A 80 17.37 -3.96 17.07
CA GLU A 80 17.14 -4.40 18.45
C GLU A 80 16.46 -5.77 18.49
N ARG A 81 15.85 -6.19 17.36
CA ARG A 81 15.17 -7.48 17.20
C ARG A 81 15.39 -8.09 15.82
N ASP A 82 15.67 -9.39 15.79
CA ASP A 82 15.78 -10.15 14.55
C ASP A 82 14.41 -10.45 13.90
N VAL A 83 14.39 -10.48 12.57
CA VAL A 83 13.22 -10.95 11.79
C VAL A 83 13.13 -12.48 11.89
N THR A 84 12.01 -12.97 12.43
CA THR A 84 11.73 -14.41 12.60
C THR A 84 10.45 -14.79 11.85
N THR A 85 10.28 -16.07 11.53
CA THR A 85 9.02 -16.55 10.94
C THR A 85 7.81 -16.28 11.84
N GLU A 86 8.00 -16.30 13.15
CA GLU A 86 6.96 -15.97 14.12
C GLU A 86 6.55 -14.49 14.04
N SER A 87 7.52 -13.56 14.00
CA SER A 87 7.23 -12.13 13.86
C SER A 87 6.59 -11.80 12.51
N THR A 88 7.09 -12.36 11.41
CA THR A 88 6.51 -12.16 10.08
C THR A 88 5.05 -12.63 10.02
N ASN A 89 4.75 -13.82 10.57
CA ASN A 89 3.37 -14.33 10.61
C ASN A 89 2.46 -13.46 11.49
N LEU A 90 2.96 -12.98 12.63
CA LEU A 90 2.21 -12.10 13.51
C LEU A 90 1.91 -10.75 12.84
N PHE A 91 2.86 -10.17 12.10
CA PHE A 91 2.62 -8.95 11.34
C PHE A 91 1.62 -9.17 10.21
N LEU A 92 1.66 -10.31 9.50
CA LEU A 92 0.64 -10.65 8.50
C LEU A 92 -0.76 -10.76 9.14
N GLU A 93 -0.86 -11.35 10.34
CA GLU A 93 -2.11 -11.38 11.12
C GLU A 93 -2.55 -9.96 11.53
N ALA A 94 -1.62 -9.08 11.90
CA ALA A 94 -1.89 -7.68 12.23
C ALA A 94 -2.38 -6.87 11.01
N VAL A 95 -1.80 -7.08 9.82
CA VAL A 95 -2.26 -6.49 8.55
C VAL A 95 -3.71 -6.89 8.26
N ASP A 96 -4.10 -8.15 8.50
CA ASP A 96 -5.49 -8.58 8.33
C ASP A 96 -6.43 -7.85 9.28
N VAL A 97 -6.05 -7.76 10.55
CA VAL A 97 -6.85 -7.05 11.56
C VAL A 97 -7.01 -5.58 11.18
N LEU A 98 -5.93 -4.92 10.73
CA LEU A 98 -6.00 -3.54 10.24
C LEU A 98 -6.94 -3.40 9.03
N ARG A 99 -6.86 -4.34 8.07
CA ARG A 99 -7.75 -4.35 6.89
C ARG A 99 -9.21 -4.52 7.30
N GLU A 100 -9.49 -5.42 8.25
CA GLU A 100 -10.82 -5.63 8.81
C GLU A 100 -11.34 -4.37 9.52
N MET A 101 -10.49 -3.71 10.32
CA MET A 101 -10.83 -2.47 11.02
C MET A 101 -11.14 -1.34 10.02
N LEU A 102 -10.28 -1.10 9.04
CA LEU A 102 -10.51 -0.07 8.00
C LEU A 102 -11.78 -0.35 7.19
N THR A 103 -12.01 -1.61 6.81
CA THR A 103 -13.25 -2.01 6.10
C THR A 103 -14.47 -1.77 6.97
N ALA A 104 -14.40 -2.11 8.26
CA ALA A 104 -15.50 -1.91 9.19
C ALA A 104 -15.83 -0.43 9.41
N VAL A 105 -14.80 0.43 9.53
CA VAL A 105 -14.96 1.88 9.61
C VAL A 105 -15.58 2.43 8.32
N LYS A 106 -15.09 1.99 7.16
CA LYS A 106 -15.60 2.40 5.84
C LYS A 106 -17.07 2.02 5.64
N ASP A 107 -17.43 0.77 5.94
CA ASP A 107 -18.77 0.23 5.73
C ASP A 107 -19.72 0.53 6.93
N LYS A 108 -19.21 1.19 7.97
CA LYS A 108 -19.92 1.57 9.20
C LYS A 108 -20.54 0.38 9.93
N VAL A 109 -19.79 -0.72 9.99
CA VAL A 109 -20.14 -1.95 10.70
C VAL A 109 -19.25 -2.12 11.94
N ASP A 110 -19.69 -2.93 12.90
CA ASP A 110 -18.90 -3.23 14.09
C ASP A 110 -17.74 -4.17 13.75
N THR A 111 -16.61 -3.96 14.44
CA THR A 111 -15.41 -4.81 14.37
C THR A 111 -15.47 -5.97 15.37
N ASP A 112 -14.74 -7.05 15.07
CA ASP A 112 -14.52 -8.16 16.00
C ASP A 112 -13.51 -7.76 17.10
N LYS A 113 -14.00 -7.07 18.12
CA LYS A 113 -13.18 -6.58 19.24
C LYS A 113 -12.36 -7.67 19.95
N PRO A 114 -12.91 -8.88 20.22
CA PRO A 114 -12.11 -9.99 20.74
C PRO A 114 -10.87 -10.31 19.91
N ARG A 115 -11.01 -10.39 18.58
CA ARG A 115 -9.89 -10.70 17.68
C ARG A 115 -8.85 -9.59 17.67
N ILE A 116 -9.28 -8.33 17.62
CA ILE A 116 -8.37 -7.17 17.68
C ILE A 116 -7.53 -7.22 18.97
N ALA A 117 -8.19 -7.45 20.11
CA ALA A 117 -7.52 -7.52 21.40
C ALA A 117 -6.55 -8.72 21.50
N GLU A 118 -6.90 -9.88 20.92
CA GLU A 118 -6.03 -11.04 20.87
C GLU A 118 -4.72 -10.75 20.13
N VAL A 119 -4.82 -10.17 18.92
CA VAL A 119 -3.63 -9.86 18.09
C VAL A 119 -2.80 -8.73 18.70
N ALA A 120 -3.44 -7.69 19.24
CA ALA A 120 -2.75 -6.64 19.99
C ALA A 120 -1.96 -7.21 21.18
N THR A 121 -2.56 -8.13 21.95
CA THR A 121 -1.88 -8.79 23.08
C THR A 121 -0.70 -9.63 22.61
N LYS A 122 -0.80 -10.33 21.47
CA LYS A 122 0.33 -11.08 20.90
C LYS A 122 1.47 -10.15 20.48
N LEU A 123 1.17 -9.00 19.86
CA LEU A 123 2.17 -8.00 19.48
C LEU A 123 2.89 -7.44 20.71
N GLU A 124 2.13 -7.03 21.74
CA GLU A 124 2.69 -6.53 23.01
C GLU A 124 3.53 -7.60 23.73
N ALA A 125 3.06 -8.85 23.76
CA ALA A 125 3.82 -9.94 24.37
C ALA A 125 5.16 -10.17 23.66
N MET A 126 5.16 -10.09 22.32
CA MET A 126 6.39 -10.23 21.53
C MET A 126 7.40 -9.11 21.84
N MET A 127 6.93 -7.88 22.07
CA MET A 127 7.77 -6.76 22.53
C MET A 127 8.43 -7.11 23.87
N THR A 128 7.67 -7.66 24.82
CA THR A 128 8.21 -8.01 26.15
C THR A 128 9.19 -9.20 26.16
N ASP A 129 8.99 -10.20 25.28
CA ASP A 129 9.84 -11.40 25.23
C ASP A 129 11.23 -11.15 24.59
N GLY A 130 11.40 -10.03 23.86
CA GLY A 130 12.72 -9.59 23.36
C GLY A 130 13.68 -9.14 24.46
N ASN A 131 13.15 -8.89 25.66
CA ASN A 131 13.93 -8.52 26.86
C ASN A 131 14.37 -9.75 27.69
N GLY A 132 14.46 -10.93 27.05
CA GLY A 132 14.77 -12.23 27.64
C GLY A 132 16.20 -12.43 28.13
N SER A 133 16.60 -11.70 29.16
CA SER A 133 17.53 -12.20 30.19
C SER A 133 17.03 -11.79 31.56
N ALA A 134 16.11 -12.58 32.11
CA ALA A 134 15.76 -12.49 33.52
C ALA A 134 16.83 -13.19 34.37
N PRO A 135 17.29 -12.60 35.49
CA PRO A 135 17.67 -13.37 36.66
C PRO A 135 16.47 -13.50 37.60
N ALA A 136 16.32 -14.71 38.11
CA ALA A 136 15.40 -15.07 39.17
C ALA A 136 15.60 -14.23 40.44
N SER A 137 14.53 -14.15 41.22
CA SER A 137 14.44 -13.54 42.53
C SER A 137 15.62 -13.87 43.46
N ASP A 138 16.23 -12.83 44.03
CA ASP A 138 16.45 -12.81 45.47
C ASP A 138 16.52 -11.36 45.97
N GLY A 139 15.69 -11.04 46.96
CA GLY A 139 15.71 -9.74 47.61
C GLY A 139 16.88 -9.66 48.58
N ALA A 140 17.82 -8.76 48.34
CA ALA A 140 18.65 -8.17 49.39
C ALA A 140 19.30 -6.89 48.88
N ALA A 141 19.21 -5.84 49.70
CA ALA A 141 19.84 -4.55 49.51
C ALA A 141 21.34 -4.66 49.22
N SER A 142 21.83 -3.86 48.27
CA SER A 142 22.89 -2.86 48.47
C SER A 142 23.55 -2.48 47.15
N SER A 143 23.67 -1.17 46.93
CA SER A 143 24.78 -0.48 46.25
C SER A 143 25.20 -0.97 44.86
N SER A 144 24.74 -0.28 43.82
CA SER A 144 25.52 -0.15 42.59
C SER A 144 26.22 1.21 42.59
N SER A 145 27.53 1.14 42.77
CA SER A 145 28.51 2.13 42.38
C SER A 145 28.49 2.29 40.85
N ALA A 146 27.94 3.39 40.36
CA ALA A 146 28.23 3.90 39.03
C ALA A 146 29.50 4.77 39.11
N GLU A 147 30.52 4.38 38.38
CA GLU A 147 31.62 5.27 37.98
C GLU A 147 31.05 6.42 37.15
N PRO A 148 31.64 7.63 37.21
CA PRO A 148 31.02 8.83 36.68
C PRO A 148 31.19 8.88 35.17
N GLU A 149 30.12 8.56 34.43
CA GLU A 149 29.94 9.18 33.12
C GLU A 149 29.70 10.66 33.35
N LYS A 150 30.47 11.49 32.63
CA LYS A 150 30.31 12.94 32.65
C LYS A 150 28.84 13.26 32.39
N GLU A 151 28.22 14.04 33.27
CA GLU A 151 26.97 14.73 32.98
C GLU A 151 27.21 15.62 31.74
N GLU A 152 26.93 15.09 30.55
CA GLU A 152 26.71 15.92 29.38
C GLU A 152 25.44 16.72 29.66
N ALA A 153 25.59 18.03 29.70
CA ALA A 153 24.50 18.96 29.93
C ALA A 153 23.38 18.67 28.91
N LYS A 154 22.19 18.31 29.40
CA LYS A 154 21.04 18.09 28.53
C LYS A 154 20.77 19.37 27.72
N PRO A 155 20.65 19.29 26.38
CA PRO A 155 20.36 20.45 25.56
C PRO A 155 18.98 21.00 25.96
N GLN A 156 18.90 22.30 26.19
CA GLN A 156 17.64 22.99 26.51
C GLN A 156 16.91 23.49 25.25
N GLY A 157 17.38 23.05 24.08
CA GLY A 157 16.87 23.44 22.78
C GLY A 157 17.92 23.24 21.69
N TRP A 158 17.56 23.69 20.48
CA TRP A 158 18.34 23.52 19.26
C TRP A 158 18.37 24.83 18.47
N LEU A 159 19.55 25.15 17.93
CA LEU A 159 19.73 26.14 16.88
C LEU A 159 19.79 25.41 15.54
N ILE A 160 18.88 25.71 14.63
CA ILE A 160 18.81 25.12 13.30
C ILE A 160 19.09 26.19 12.24
N ASP A 161 20.12 25.99 11.42
CA ASP A 161 20.36 26.74 10.17
C ASP A 161 19.77 25.91 9.03
N PHE A 162 18.68 26.40 8.45
CA PHE A 162 17.93 25.73 7.39
C PHE A 162 18.01 26.56 6.09
N ARG A 163 18.64 25.99 5.07
CA ARG A 163 18.84 26.65 3.78
C ARG A 163 18.26 25.79 2.65
N PRO A 164 16.99 26.01 2.28
CA PRO A 164 16.39 25.37 1.11
C PRO A 164 17.23 25.56 -0.15
N HIS A 165 17.32 24.53 -0.98
CA HIS A 165 17.77 24.69 -2.36
C HIS A 165 16.67 25.35 -3.20
N GLN A 166 17.02 25.89 -4.37
CA GLN A 166 16.11 26.71 -5.17
C GLN A 166 14.82 25.97 -5.57
N HIS A 167 14.92 24.68 -5.89
CA HIS A 167 13.79 23.88 -6.37
C HIS A 167 12.88 23.33 -5.26
N LEU A 168 13.15 23.60 -3.97
CA LEU A 168 12.40 23.02 -2.85
C LEU A 168 10.88 23.29 -2.92
N LEU A 169 10.47 24.49 -3.37
CA LEU A 169 9.05 24.81 -3.54
C LEU A 169 8.40 24.07 -4.72
N GLN A 170 9.18 23.73 -5.75
CA GLN A 170 8.72 23.02 -6.94
C GLN A 170 8.41 21.54 -6.64
N THR A 171 9.04 20.97 -5.61
CA THR A 171 8.74 19.62 -5.12
C THR A 171 7.51 19.58 -4.19
N GLY A 172 6.84 20.72 -3.99
CA GLY A 172 5.64 20.84 -3.15
C GLY A 172 5.92 21.00 -1.66
N ASN A 173 7.19 21.14 -1.27
CA ASN A 173 7.61 21.34 0.11
C ASN A 173 7.48 22.81 0.52
N ASP A 174 6.82 23.07 1.65
CA ASP A 174 6.61 24.41 2.19
C ASP A 174 7.31 24.53 3.56
N PRO A 175 8.41 25.32 3.67
CA PRO A 175 9.13 25.57 4.93
C PRO A 175 8.24 25.97 6.11
N VAL A 176 7.13 26.69 5.86
CA VAL A 176 6.23 27.14 6.91
C VAL A 176 5.53 25.96 7.59
N ARG A 177 5.34 24.84 6.88
CA ARG A 177 4.77 23.62 7.48
C ARG A 177 5.73 22.98 8.46
N MET A 178 7.02 22.88 8.12
CA MET A 178 8.06 22.37 9.01
C MET A 178 8.14 23.22 10.29
N PHE A 179 8.03 24.54 10.17
CA PHE A 179 8.05 25.43 11.33
C PHE A 179 6.84 25.22 12.24
N ARG A 180 5.65 24.94 11.70
CA ARG A 180 4.47 24.61 12.52
C ARG A 180 4.61 23.30 13.27
N GLU A 181 5.22 22.29 12.64
CA GLU A 181 5.54 21.04 13.33
C GLU A 181 6.55 21.28 14.46
N MET A 182 7.57 22.11 14.23
CA MET A 182 8.52 22.52 15.27
C MET A 182 7.87 23.32 16.42
N GLU A 183 6.92 24.21 16.12
CA GLU A 183 6.12 24.92 17.14
C GLU A 183 5.29 23.96 18.01
N SER A 184 4.96 22.77 17.52
CA SER A 184 4.27 21.74 18.30
C SER A 184 5.21 21.04 19.31
N LEU A 185 6.51 20.98 19.01
CA LEU A 185 7.54 20.38 19.86
C LEU A 185 8.04 21.33 20.96
N GLY A 186 8.03 22.65 20.71
CA GLY A 186 8.52 23.63 21.68
C GLY A 186 8.36 25.09 21.28
N GLU A 187 9.02 25.99 22.02
CA GLU A 187 8.99 27.43 21.71
C GLU A 187 9.94 27.72 20.55
N LEU A 188 9.40 28.01 19.37
CA LEU A 188 10.14 28.31 18.15
C LEU A 188 10.28 29.83 17.93
N SER A 189 11.49 30.27 17.60
CA SER A 189 11.76 31.59 17.05
C SER A 189 12.38 31.44 15.67
N VAL A 190 11.85 32.17 14.68
CA VAL A 190 12.27 32.09 13.27
C VAL A 190 12.81 33.44 12.81
N VAL A 191 14.01 33.44 12.24
CA VAL A 191 14.61 34.60 11.58
C VAL A 191 14.87 34.22 10.13
N ALA A 192 14.25 34.95 9.20
CA ALA A 192 14.49 34.78 7.77
C ALA A 192 15.66 35.65 7.30
N ASP A 193 16.49 35.10 6.44
CA ASP A 193 17.60 35.74 5.75
C ASP A 193 17.26 35.86 4.26
N ASP A 194 17.22 37.09 3.76
CA ASP A 194 16.85 37.48 2.41
C ASP A 194 18.05 37.89 1.53
N GLU A 195 19.30 37.62 1.94
CA GLU A 195 20.50 38.02 1.21
C GLU A 195 20.57 37.50 -0.24
N LYS A 196 19.96 36.34 -0.53
CA LYS A 196 19.93 35.72 -1.87
C LYS A 196 18.72 36.14 -2.70
N LEU A 197 17.86 37.03 -2.20
CA LEU A 197 16.68 37.47 -2.93
C LEU A 197 17.10 38.28 -4.18
N PRO A 198 16.73 37.83 -5.39
CA PRO A 198 17.04 38.57 -6.61
C PRO A 198 16.21 39.85 -6.71
N SER A 199 16.56 40.70 -7.68
CA SER A 199 15.72 41.85 -8.01
C SER A 199 14.33 41.38 -8.46
N PHE A 200 13.28 42.19 -8.24
CA PHE A 200 11.91 41.81 -8.61
C PHE A 200 11.76 41.46 -10.10
N ALA A 201 12.64 41.99 -10.97
CA ALA A 201 12.61 41.69 -12.40
C ALA A 201 13.19 40.29 -12.74
N ASP A 202 14.04 39.74 -11.87
CA ASP A 202 14.74 38.47 -12.06
C ASP A 202 14.25 37.40 -11.07
N LEU A 203 13.18 37.69 -10.32
CA LEU A 203 12.61 36.81 -9.32
C LEU A 203 11.68 35.78 -9.97
N GLU A 204 12.00 34.49 -9.82
CA GLU A 204 11.12 33.39 -10.21
C GLU A 204 10.22 33.02 -9.02
N PRO A 205 8.88 33.15 -9.11
CA PRO A 205 7.97 32.89 -7.99
C PRO A 205 7.96 31.44 -7.48
N GLU A 206 8.45 30.48 -8.27
CA GLU A 206 8.47 29.06 -7.93
C GLU A 206 9.79 28.60 -7.27
N ASP A 207 10.77 29.49 -7.13
CA ASP A 207 12.07 29.21 -6.50
C ASP A 207 12.12 29.66 -5.03
N SER A 208 12.86 28.92 -4.21
CA SER A 208 13.21 29.34 -2.86
C SER A 208 14.50 30.16 -2.84
N TYR A 209 14.43 31.37 -2.30
CA TYR A 209 15.58 32.27 -2.12
C TYR A 209 15.91 32.59 -0.65
N LEU A 210 15.01 32.23 0.27
CA LEU A 210 15.15 32.56 1.68
C LEU A 210 15.85 31.43 2.42
N SER A 211 16.73 31.79 3.35
CA SER A 211 17.25 30.89 4.38
C SER A 211 16.69 31.27 5.74
N PHE A 212 16.73 30.34 6.69
CA PHE A 212 16.09 30.50 7.98
C PHE A 212 17.01 30.06 9.12
N GLN A 213 17.13 30.90 10.14
CA GLN A 213 17.70 30.55 11.43
C GLN A 213 16.54 30.31 12.40
N LEU A 214 16.45 29.08 12.89
CA LEU A 214 15.41 28.64 13.81
C LEU A 214 16.04 28.41 15.18
N THR A 215 15.41 28.91 16.23
CA THR A 215 15.79 28.64 17.61
C THR A 215 14.61 27.95 18.28
N LEU A 216 14.74 26.65 18.55
CA LEU A 216 13.72 25.83 19.18
C LEU A 216 14.12 25.57 20.63
N LYS A 217 13.33 26.05 21.60
CA LYS A 217 13.59 25.83 23.02
C LYS A 217 12.66 24.76 23.58
N GLY A 218 13.22 23.83 24.33
CA GLY A 218 12.50 22.71 24.93
C GLY A 218 13.43 21.53 25.19
N GLU A 219 13.02 20.63 26.08
CA GLU A 219 13.67 19.33 26.27
C GLU A 219 13.23 18.37 25.15
N ILE A 220 13.76 18.60 23.94
CA ILE A 220 13.35 17.89 22.72
C ILE A 220 14.53 17.00 22.28
N PRO A 221 14.33 15.69 22.08
CA PRO A 221 15.31 14.80 21.46
C PRO A 221 15.78 15.35 20.10
N LYS A 222 17.06 15.15 19.76
CA LYS A 222 17.58 15.61 18.46
C LYS A 222 16.88 14.92 17.29
N GLU A 223 16.49 13.67 17.49
CA GLU A 223 15.86 12.81 16.49
C GLU A 223 14.52 13.39 16.03
N ASP A 224 13.66 13.83 16.96
CA ASP A 224 12.39 14.52 16.67
C ASP A 224 12.59 15.77 15.80
N VAL A 225 13.70 16.49 15.97
CA VAL A 225 14.02 17.67 15.15
C VAL A 225 14.50 17.27 13.76
N ILE A 226 15.29 16.20 13.65
CA ILE A 226 15.78 15.68 12.36
C ILE A 226 14.62 15.12 11.52
N GLU A 227 13.69 14.41 12.16
CA GLU A 227 12.52 13.80 11.52
C GLU A 227 11.68 14.81 10.72
N ILE A 228 11.54 16.04 11.24
CA ILE A 228 10.81 17.12 10.56
C ILE A 228 11.43 17.47 9.19
N PHE A 229 12.74 17.30 9.02
CA PHE A 229 13.47 17.64 7.80
C PHE A 229 13.88 16.43 6.95
N GLU A 230 13.63 15.20 7.40
CA GLU A 230 14.07 13.97 6.71
C GLU A 230 13.60 13.91 5.25
N TRP A 231 12.38 14.41 4.99
CA TRP A 231 11.76 14.44 3.66
C TRP A 231 12.37 15.46 2.70
N VAL A 232 13.23 16.36 3.19
CA VAL A 232 13.91 17.39 2.40
C VAL A 232 15.42 17.41 2.61
N ASP A 233 16.01 16.37 3.20
CA ASP A 233 17.45 16.31 3.49
C ASP A 233 18.31 16.43 2.21
N ASP A 234 17.82 15.90 1.08
CA ASP A 234 18.47 16.01 -0.23
C ASP A 234 18.26 17.38 -0.92
N ASP A 235 17.28 18.17 -0.46
CA ASP A 235 16.83 19.42 -1.08
C ASP A 235 17.14 20.67 -0.21
N CYS A 236 17.93 20.52 0.84
CA CYS A 236 18.34 21.63 1.70
C CYS A 236 19.74 21.44 2.31
N ASP A 237 20.39 22.53 2.72
CA ASP A 237 21.51 22.45 3.64
C ASP A 237 20.98 22.68 5.07
N LEU A 238 21.11 21.66 5.92
CA LEU A 238 20.64 21.69 7.30
C LEU A 238 21.79 21.56 8.29
N LYS A 239 21.82 22.42 9.32
CA LYS A 239 22.73 22.28 10.47
C LYS A 239 21.97 22.45 11.77
N ILE A 240 22.16 21.51 12.71
CA ILE A 240 21.48 21.50 14.01
C ILE A 240 22.53 21.48 15.12
N GLU A 241 22.55 22.52 15.96
CA GLU A 241 23.47 22.70 17.08
C GLU A 241 22.71 22.76 18.42
N PRO A 242 23.18 22.10 19.49
CA PRO A 242 22.51 22.11 20.78
C PRO A 242 22.66 23.45 21.51
N ILE A 243 21.59 23.92 22.15
CA ILE A 243 21.61 25.06 23.08
C ILE A 243 21.94 24.53 24.47
N ILE A 244 23.18 24.73 24.91
CA ILE A 244 23.63 24.42 26.27
C ILE A 244 23.80 25.75 27.02
N ILE A 245 22.97 25.98 28.05
CA ILE A 245 23.16 27.10 28.97
C ILE A 245 24.09 26.61 30.09
N GLU A 246 25.38 26.90 29.99
CA GLU A 246 26.27 26.83 31.15
C GLU A 246 25.88 27.93 32.14
N GLY A 247 25.82 27.55 33.42
CA GLY A 247 25.35 28.39 34.52
C GLY A 247 26.00 29.78 34.53
N ALA A 248 25.16 30.79 34.73
CA ALA A 248 25.48 32.20 34.79
C ALA A 248 26.82 32.54 35.47
N GLU A 249 27.76 33.08 34.70
CA GLU A 249 28.62 34.14 35.20
C GLU A 249 28.24 35.44 34.49
N VAL A 250 27.85 36.41 35.30
CA VAL A 250 27.66 37.80 34.91
C VAL A 250 29.05 38.47 34.94
N PRO A 251 29.55 39.03 33.84
CA PRO A 251 30.45 40.15 33.90
C PRO A 251 29.64 41.41 33.58
N VAL A 252 29.45 42.22 34.62
CA VAL A 252 29.04 43.61 34.49
C VAL A 252 30.19 44.34 33.81
N GLU A 253 30.03 44.75 32.56
CA GLU A 253 30.82 45.86 32.01
C GLU A 253 29.95 46.72 31.09
N ALA A 254 29.80 47.97 31.53
CA ALA A 254 28.95 48.98 30.94
C ALA A 254 29.65 49.68 29.76
N LYS A 255 28.93 49.88 28.64
CA LYS A 255 29.08 51.09 27.82
C LYS A 255 27.91 51.35 26.86
N GLN A 256 27.10 52.35 27.24
CA GLN A 256 26.47 53.46 26.50
C GLN A 256 25.94 53.33 25.06
N GLU A 257 24.69 53.83 24.93
CA GLU A 257 24.07 54.66 23.86
C GLU A 257 24.03 54.07 22.43
N GLU A 258 22.92 54.07 21.69
CA GLU A 258 21.90 55.12 21.51
C GLU A 258 20.63 54.49 20.89
N ALA A 259 19.45 54.99 21.28
CA ALA A 259 18.18 54.67 20.61
C ALA A 259 17.99 55.56 19.36
N PRO A 260 17.07 55.19 18.47
CA PRO A 260 15.92 56.09 18.33
C PRO A 260 14.57 55.38 18.38
N GLU A 261 13.64 56.09 19.04
CA GLU A 261 12.19 55.93 19.01
C GLU A 261 11.62 55.95 17.58
N VAL A 262 10.56 55.18 17.31
CA VAL A 262 9.29 55.72 16.78
C VAL A 262 8.09 54.84 17.22
N VAL A 263 7.32 55.40 18.16
CA VAL A 263 5.84 55.44 18.31
C VAL A 263 5.01 54.17 18.00
N VAL A 264 4.45 53.59 19.07
CA VAL A 264 3.33 52.63 19.05
C VAL A 264 2.01 53.41 19.18
N GLU A 265 1.13 53.32 18.19
CA GLU A 265 -0.25 53.82 18.30
C GLU A 265 -1.17 52.67 18.74
N GLN A 266 -1.67 52.78 19.98
CA GLN A 266 -2.69 51.90 20.56
C GLN A 266 -4.08 52.24 20.02
N VAL A 267 -4.85 51.23 19.61
CA VAL A 267 -6.32 51.30 19.70
C VAL A 267 -6.91 49.94 20.12
N ALA A 268 -7.66 49.96 21.22
CA ALA A 268 -8.69 49.00 21.63
C ALA A 268 -9.78 49.80 22.39
N PRO A 269 -11.01 49.30 22.65
CA PRO A 269 -11.83 48.31 21.92
C PRO A 269 -13.35 48.67 21.84
N ALA A 270 -14.14 47.70 21.31
CA ALA A 270 -15.57 47.38 21.59
C ALA A 270 -16.64 47.79 20.54
N PRO A 271 -17.84 47.13 20.46
CA PRO A 271 -18.32 45.94 21.16
C PRO A 271 -18.92 44.81 20.26
N VAL A 272 -19.24 43.71 20.95
CA VAL A 272 -19.80 42.41 20.54
C VAL A 272 -21.25 42.51 20.06
N ALA A 273 -21.59 41.76 19.00
CA ALA A 273 -22.97 41.42 18.64
C ALA A 273 -23.15 39.89 18.64
N GLU A 274 -24.07 39.43 19.49
CA GLU A 274 -24.61 38.07 19.56
C GLU A 274 -25.19 37.59 18.23
N VAL A 275 -24.87 36.34 17.84
CA VAL A 275 -25.71 35.56 16.92
C VAL A 275 -25.94 34.16 17.50
N VAL A 276 -27.22 33.80 17.47
CA VAL A 276 -27.92 32.72 18.15
C VAL A 276 -27.63 31.36 17.51
N LYS A 277 -27.37 30.33 18.33
CA LYS A 277 -27.32 28.92 17.92
C LYS A 277 -28.70 28.41 17.50
N PRO A 278 -28.86 27.68 16.37
CA PRO A 278 -30.03 26.85 16.17
C PRO A 278 -29.84 25.48 16.82
N LYS A 279 -30.95 25.02 17.39
CA LYS A 279 -31.15 23.81 18.18
C LYS A 279 -31.35 22.58 17.28
N VAL A 280 -30.72 21.49 17.69
CA VAL A 280 -30.84 20.13 17.14
C VAL A 280 -32.29 19.63 17.24
N ALA A 281 -32.78 19.01 16.17
CA ALA A 281 -33.93 18.10 16.20
C ALA A 281 -33.54 16.78 15.53
N ALA A 282 -33.77 15.69 16.25
CA ALA A 282 -33.54 14.31 15.82
C ALA A 282 -34.73 13.77 15.01
N ALA A 283 -34.46 13.01 13.95
CA ALA A 283 -35.07 11.69 13.68
C ALA A 283 -34.58 11.08 12.34
N ASP A 284 -34.48 9.74 12.37
CA ASP A 284 -34.49 8.74 11.30
C ASP A 284 -33.18 8.32 10.57
N LYS A 285 -32.84 7.04 10.79
CA LYS A 285 -32.15 6.11 9.89
C LYS A 285 -33.13 4.97 9.53
N PRO A 286 -32.91 4.16 8.48
CA PRO A 286 -32.02 4.36 7.33
C PRO A 286 -32.74 4.11 5.99
N LYS A 287 -32.32 4.79 4.92
CA LYS A 287 -32.56 4.32 3.55
C LYS A 287 -31.21 3.97 2.94
N ALA A 288 -31.10 2.73 2.44
CA ALA A 288 -29.91 2.17 1.84
C ALA A 288 -29.29 3.14 0.81
N ALA A 289 -27.99 3.38 0.93
CA ALA A 289 -27.21 4.10 -0.06
C ALA A 289 -27.29 3.35 -1.41
N PRO A 290 -27.27 4.06 -2.56
CA PRO A 290 -27.04 3.41 -3.83
C PRO A 290 -25.67 2.74 -3.79
N ALA A 291 -25.54 1.58 -4.43
CA ALA A 291 -24.24 0.92 -4.63
C ALA A 291 -23.21 1.97 -5.06
N ALA A 292 -22.15 2.10 -4.27
CA ALA A 292 -21.05 3.00 -4.55
C ALA A 292 -20.62 2.85 -6.02
N ALA A 293 -20.56 3.97 -6.74
CA ALA A 293 -20.02 3.97 -8.08
C ALA A 293 -18.59 3.47 -7.99
N ALA A 294 -18.34 2.25 -8.50
CA ALA A 294 -17.01 1.70 -8.55
C ALA A 294 -16.18 2.57 -9.50
N SER A 295 -15.30 3.40 -8.94
CA SER A 295 -14.29 4.13 -9.70
C SER A 295 -13.37 3.11 -10.39
N ILE A 296 -12.97 3.43 -11.61
CA ILE A 296 -11.92 2.70 -12.33
C ILE A 296 -10.80 3.71 -12.52
N ARG A 297 -9.63 3.44 -11.93
CA ARG A 297 -8.42 4.21 -12.24
C ARG A 297 -8.02 3.87 -13.68
N VAL A 298 -7.94 4.89 -14.52
CA VAL A 298 -7.60 4.78 -15.94
C VAL A 298 -6.34 5.59 -16.18
N GLY A 299 -5.36 4.99 -16.87
CA GLY A 299 -4.16 5.73 -17.29
C GLY A 299 -4.53 6.94 -18.15
N THR A 300 -3.86 8.07 -17.89
CA THR A 300 -4.10 9.32 -18.63
C THR A 300 -3.81 9.18 -20.12
N ASP A 301 -2.81 8.36 -20.47
CA ASP A 301 -2.45 7.96 -21.83
C ASP A 301 -3.61 7.32 -22.61
N LYS A 302 -4.41 6.48 -21.94
CA LYS A 302 -5.58 5.82 -22.54
C LYS A 302 -6.70 6.83 -22.82
N ILE A 303 -6.86 7.83 -21.95
CA ILE A 303 -7.84 8.91 -22.11
C ILE A 303 -7.44 9.83 -23.26
N ASP A 304 -6.17 10.24 -23.32
CA ASP A 304 -5.65 11.11 -24.38
C ASP A 304 -5.78 10.47 -25.77
N SER A 305 -5.50 9.17 -25.86
CA SER A 305 -5.69 8.39 -27.09
C SER A 305 -7.15 8.39 -27.56
N LEU A 306 -8.11 8.30 -26.62
CA LEU A 306 -9.53 8.34 -26.94
C LEU A 306 -9.96 9.74 -27.39
N ILE A 307 -9.44 10.80 -26.76
CA ILE A 307 -9.69 12.19 -27.16
C ILE A 307 -9.21 12.42 -28.61
N ASN A 308 -8.02 11.91 -28.96
CA ASN A 308 -7.49 12.00 -30.32
C ASN A 308 -8.38 11.28 -31.34
N LEU A 309 -8.82 10.05 -31.04
CA LEU A 309 -9.74 9.28 -31.88
C LEU A 309 -11.09 9.97 -32.08
N VAL A 310 -11.63 10.60 -31.04
CA VAL A 310 -12.86 11.41 -31.15
C VAL A 310 -12.62 12.62 -32.06
N GLY A 311 -11.46 13.28 -31.95
CA GLY A 311 -11.07 14.37 -32.84
C GLY A 311 -11.03 13.95 -34.32
N GLU A 312 -10.38 12.82 -34.62
CA GLU A 312 -10.31 12.28 -35.98
C GLU A 312 -11.69 11.85 -36.52
N LEU A 313 -12.55 11.31 -35.65
CA LEU A 313 -13.93 10.97 -36.01
C LEU A 313 -14.74 12.21 -36.39
N VAL A 314 -14.63 13.31 -35.63
CA VAL A 314 -15.33 14.58 -35.92
C VAL A 314 -14.84 15.20 -37.23
N ILE A 315 -13.53 15.13 -37.50
CA ILE A 315 -12.95 15.58 -38.78
C ILE A 315 -13.51 14.76 -39.94
N THR A 316 -13.55 13.43 -39.80
CA THR A 316 -14.06 12.50 -40.83
C THR A 316 -15.56 12.72 -41.08
N GLN A 317 -16.37 12.89 -40.02
CA GLN A 317 -17.78 13.23 -40.15
C GLN A 317 -18.00 14.59 -40.84
N SER A 318 -17.19 15.59 -40.53
CA SER A 318 -17.27 16.91 -41.16
C SER A 318 -16.94 16.84 -42.65
N MET A 319 -15.91 16.08 -43.01
CA MET A 319 -15.52 15.83 -44.40
C MET A 319 -16.63 15.11 -45.18
N LEU A 320 -17.22 14.06 -44.60
CA LEU A 320 -18.35 13.35 -45.18
C LEU A 320 -19.60 14.23 -45.32
N SER A 321 -19.89 15.08 -44.34
CA SER A 321 -21.00 16.05 -44.41
C SER A 321 -20.81 17.05 -45.55
N GLN A 322 -19.60 17.58 -45.74
CA GLN A 322 -19.30 18.50 -46.86
C GLN A 322 -19.46 17.82 -48.23
N ILE A 323 -19.08 16.55 -48.35
CA ILE A 323 -19.30 15.76 -49.56
C ILE A 323 -20.80 15.54 -49.79
N GLY A 324 -21.57 15.30 -48.72
CA GLY A 324 -23.02 15.15 -48.77
C GLY A 324 -23.75 16.42 -49.22
N ASP A 325 -23.34 17.59 -48.71
CA ASP A 325 -23.96 18.88 -49.01
C ASP A 325 -23.80 19.32 -50.48
N ASN A 326 -22.69 18.92 -51.13
CA ASN A 326 -22.37 19.26 -52.52
C ASN A 326 -22.00 18.02 -53.35
N PHE A 327 -22.79 16.95 -53.25
CA PHE A 327 -22.48 15.67 -53.88
C PHE A 327 -22.45 15.74 -55.42
N THR A 328 -21.39 15.21 -56.00
CA THR A 328 -21.18 15.06 -57.44
C THR A 328 -20.53 13.70 -57.72
N GLU A 329 -20.75 13.14 -58.91
CA GLU A 329 -20.34 11.76 -59.24
C GLU A 329 -18.81 11.57 -59.21
N ASP A 330 -18.04 12.64 -59.43
CA ASP A 330 -16.58 12.68 -59.30
C ASP A 330 -16.08 12.63 -57.84
N LEU A 331 -16.94 12.90 -56.86
CA LEU A 331 -16.64 12.78 -55.42
C LEU A 331 -16.91 11.38 -54.87
N LEU A 332 -17.50 10.47 -55.66
CA LEU A 332 -17.80 9.10 -55.23
C LEU A 332 -16.59 8.35 -54.64
N PRO A 333 -15.37 8.42 -55.23
CA PRO A 333 -14.19 7.79 -54.63
C PRO A 333 -13.84 8.36 -53.26
N LYS A 334 -13.92 9.69 -53.09
CA LYS A 334 -13.65 10.36 -51.81
C LYS A 334 -14.69 10.02 -50.74
N LEU A 335 -15.94 9.81 -51.15
CA LEU A 335 -17.00 9.34 -50.25
C LEU A 335 -16.68 7.94 -49.72
N VAL A 336 -16.28 7.01 -50.62
CA VAL A 336 -15.88 5.64 -50.23
C VAL A 336 -14.68 5.68 -49.30
N ASP A 337 -13.63 6.44 -49.63
CA ASP A 337 -12.45 6.60 -48.76
C ASP A 337 -12.82 7.15 -47.37
N GLY A 338 -13.76 8.11 -47.32
CA GLY A 338 -14.26 8.67 -46.07
C GLY A 338 -15.09 7.69 -45.24
N LEU A 339 -15.89 6.84 -45.88
CA LEU A 339 -16.65 5.78 -45.21
C LEU A 339 -15.70 4.69 -44.67
N ASP A 340 -14.69 4.31 -45.43
CA ASP A 340 -13.65 3.36 -44.98
C ASP A 340 -12.86 3.94 -43.80
N GLN A 341 -12.56 5.25 -43.82
CA GLN A 341 -11.92 5.93 -42.69
C GLN A 341 -12.84 5.96 -41.47
N LEU A 342 -14.14 6.20 -41.65
CA LEU A 342 -15.12 6.16 -40.57
C LEU A 342 -15.22 4.76 -39.94
N GLU A 343 -15.20 3.70 -40.76
CA GLU A 343 -15.19 2.32 -40.28
C GLU A 343 -13.94 2.01 -39.47
N ARG A 344 -12.75 2.40 -39.97
CA ARG A 344 -11.48 2.25 -39.24
C ARG A 344 -11.49 2.98 -37.90
N ASN A 345 -11.83 4.27 -37.90
CA ASN A 345 -11.90 5.08 -36.68
C ASN A 345 -12.91 4.51 -35.68
N SER A 346 -14.05 3.99 -36.16
CA SER A 346 -15.04 3.35 -35.29
C SER A 346 -14.52 2.06 -34.65
N ARG A 347 -13.75 1.25 -35.38
CA ARG A 347 -13.13 0.03 -34.84
C ARG A 347 -12.04 0.38 -33.82
N GLU A 348 -11.19 1.34 -34.12
CA GLU A 348 -10.14 1.81 -33.20
C GLU A 348 -10.73 2.39 -31.91
N MET A 349 -11.84 3.14 -32.02
CA MET A 349 -12.56 3.65 -30.85
C MET A 349 -13.12 2.50 -29.98
N GLN A 350 -13.68 1.45 -30.59
CA GLN A 350 -14.15 0.28 -29.84
C GLN A 350 -13.00 -0.42 -29.12
N GLU A 351 -11.85 -0.58 -29.77
CA GLU A 351 -10.65 -1.17 -29.16
C GLU A 351 -10.11 -0.29 -28.02
N ALA A 352 -10.07 1.04 -28.20
CA ALA A 352 -9.64 1.98 -27.15
C ALA A 352 -10.56 1.94 -25.92
N ILE A 353 -11.88 1.88 -26.12
CA ILE A 353 -12.85 1.72 -25.02
C ILE A 353 -12.61 0.41 -24.26
N MET A 354 -12.32 -0.69 -24.97
CA MET A 354 -11.98 -1.95 -24.31
C MET A 354 -10.70 -1.83 -23.47
N ARG A 355 -9.66 -1.15 -23.99
CA ARG A 355 -8.38 -0.94 -23.27
C ARG A 355 -8.52 -0.14 -21.98
N ILE A 356 -9.48 0.78 -21.90
CA ILE A 356 -9.77 1.56 -20.68
C ILE A 356 -10.21 0.65 -19.53
N ARG A 357 -10.87 -0.46 -19.84
CA ARG A 357 -11.36 -1.44 -18.86
C ARG A 357 -10.32 -2.50 -18.48
N MET A 358 -9.20 -2.55 -19.20
CA MET A 358 -8.16 -3.52 -18.94
C MET A 358 -7.36 -3.12 -17.70
N LEU A 359 -7.13 -4.10 -16.84
CA LEU A 359 -6.30 -3.99 -15.64
C LEU A 359 -5.15 -5.00 -15.76
N PRO A 360 -3.94 -4.66 -15.26
CA PRO A 360 -2.85 -5.61 -15.11
C PRO A 360 -3.27 -6.85 -14.31
N ILE A 361 -2.78 -8.03 -14.69
CA ILE A 361 -3.06 -9.27 -13.96
C ILE A 361 -2.39 -9.33 -12.59
N SER A 362 -1.40 -8.46 -12.32
CA SER A 362 -0.81 -8.26 -10.98
C SER A 362 -1.88 -8.14 -9.89
N PHE A 363 -2.98 -7.43 -10.13
CA PHE A 363 -4.08 -7.31 -9.16
C PHE A 363 -4.72 -8.65 -8.74
N ALA A 364 -4.75 -9.64 -9.64
CA ALA A 364 -5.15 -11.00 -9.29
C ALA A 364 -4.00 -11.77 -8.64
N PHE A 365 -2.75 -11.51 -9.01
CA PHE A 365 -1.58 -12.23 -8.54
C PHE A 365 -1.11 -11.83 -7.13
N ASN A 366 -1.33 -10.58 -6.70
CA ASN A 366 -0.87 -10.04 -5.42
C ASN A 366 -1.29 -10.85 -4.19
N ARG A 367 -2.40 -11.61 -4.29
CA ARG A 367 -2.88 -12.47 -3.19
C ARG A 367 -2.19 -13.83 -3.09
N PHE A 368 -1.50 -14.28 -4.13
CA PHE A 368 -0.89 -15.62 -4.16
C PHE A 368 0.36 -15.77 -3.29
N PRO A 369 1.28 -14.79 -3.20
CA PRO A 369 2.41 -14.88 -2.28
C PRO A 369 1.97 -15.24 -0.87
N ARG A 370 0.93 -14.59 -0.35
CA ARG A 370 0.39 -14.89 0.98
C ARG A 370 -0.29 -16.24 1.06
N LEU A 371 -1.15 -16.55 0.10
CA LEU A 371 -1.84 -17.84 0.06
C LEU A 371 -0.85 -19.01 0.08
N VAL A 372 0.24 -18.89 -0.70
CA VAL A 372 1.31 -19.88 -0.74
C VAL A 372 1.98 -19.96 0.62
N HIS A 373 2.41 -18.83 1.20
CA HIS A 373 3.05 -18.78 2.52
C HIS A 373 2.23 -19.41 3.65
N ASP A 374 0.94 -19.10 3.73
CA ASP A 374 0.04 -19.64 4.76
C ASP A 374 -0.16 -21.16 4.60
N MET A 375 -0.28 -21.63 3.35
CA MET A 375 -0.48 -23.04 3.06
C MET A 375 0.79 -23.85 3.26
N THR A 376 1.95 -23.35 2.83
CA THR A 376 3.24 -24.02 3.02
C THR A 376 3.55 -24.21 4.49
N SER A 377 3.30 -23.18 5.30
CA SER A 377 3.44 -23.22 6.76
C SER A 377 2.52 -24.27 7.41
N LYS A 378 1.26 -24.38 6.98
CA LYS A 378 0.30 -25.37 7.50
C LYS A 378 0.61 -26.81 7.08
N MET A 379 1.13 -27.00 5.87
CA MET A 379 1.37 -28.32 5.28
C MET A 379 2.79 -28.84 5.50
N GLY A 380 3.69 -28.02 6.02
CA GLY A 380 5.12 -28.36 6.20
C GLY A 380 5.84 -28.57 4.86
N LYS A 381 5.46 -27.83 3.83
CA LYS A 381 6.10 -27.88 2.49
C LYS A 381 6.96 -26.63 2.28
N LYS A 382 8.06 -26.75 1.55
CA LYS A 382 8.89 -25.60 1.11
C LYS A 382 8.60 -25.31 -0.35
N VAL A 383 8.14 -24.11 -0.67
CA VAL A 383 7.73 -23.74 -2.04
C VAL A 383 8.19 -22.33 -2.36
N GLU A 384 8.79 -22.18 -3.53
CA GLU A 384 9.13 -20.91 -4.17
C GLU A 384 8.04 -20.54 -5.19
N LEU A 385 7.43 -19.37 -5.03
CA LEU A 385 6.47 -18.81 -5.98
C LEU A 385 7.18 -17.92 -6.99
N LYS A 386 7.01 -18.19 -8.29
CA LYS A 386 7.52 -17.35 -9.38
C LYS A 386 6.35 -16.73 -10.12
N LEU A 387 6.30 -15.40 -10.14
CA LEU A 387 5.32 -14.63 -10.89
C LEU A 387 6.01 -14.04 -12.13
N THR A 388 5.44 -14.27 -13.31
CA THR A 388 5.97 -13.74 -14.57
C THR A 388 4.84 -13.17 -15.42
N GLY A 389 5.12 -12.05 -16.11
CA GLY A 389 4.14 -11.42 -16.99
C GLY A 389 2.98 -10.69 -16.28
N GLU A 390 3.22 -10.20 -15.07
CA GLU A 390 2.23 -9.51 -14.21
C GLU A 390 1.62 -8.25 -14.84
N GLN A 391 2.32 -7.66 -15.80
CA GLN A 391 1.87 -6.48 -16.56
C GLN A 391 0.87 -6.82 -17.67
N THR A 392 0.58 -8.11 -17.91
CA THR A 392 -0.38 -8.55 -18.91
C THR A 392 -1.76 -8.00 -18.59
N GLU A 393 -2.34 -7.26 -19.52
CA GLU A 393 -3.60 -6.56 -19.35
C GLU A 393 -4.80 -7.49 -19.62
N LEU A 394 -5.79 -7.50 -18.73
CA LEU A 394 -7.01 -8.30 -18.84
C LEU A 394 -8.24 -7.49 -18.41
N ASP A 395 -9.39 -7.75 -19.03
CA ASP A 395 -10.65 -7.05 -18.75
C ASP A 395 -11.09 -7.26 -17.29
N LYS A 396 -11.50 -6.18 -16.60
CA LYS A 396 -11.94 -6.22 -15.20
C LYS A 396 -12.97 -7.32 -14.89
N THR A 397 -13.98 -7.53 -15.75
CA THR A 397 -14.97 -8.60 -15.49
C THR A 397 -14.41 -10.00 -15.68
N VAL A 398 -13.44 -10.17 -16.56
CA VAL A 398 -12.73 -11.44 -16.66
C VAL A 398 -11.87 -11.63 -15.41
N MET A 399 -11.17 -10.59 -14.97
CA MET A 399 -10.33 -10.60 -13.76
C MET A 399 -11.10 -11.07 -12.51
N GLU A 400 -12.27 -10.48 -12.28
CA GLU A 400 -13.15 -10.81 -11.15
C GLU A 400 -13.64 -12.28 -11.21
N LYS A 401 -13.84 -12.83 -12.40
CA LYS A 401 -14.30 -14.22 -12.60
C LYS A 401 -13.19 -15.25 -12.48
N ILE A 402 -11.96 -14.92 -12.87
CA ILE A 402 -10.84 -15.86 -12.86
C ILE A 402 -10.17 -15.98 -11.50
N GLY A 403 -10.35 -15.01 -10.59
CA GLY A 403 -9.71 -15.02 -9.27
C GLY A 403 -9.96 -16.31 -8.48
N ASP A 404 -11.22 -16.70 -8.29
CA ASP A 404 -11.61 -17.92 -7.58
C ASP A 404 -11.03 -19.21 -8.25
N PRO A 405 -11.16 -19.40 -9.58
CA PRO A 405 -10.49 -20.47 -10.30
C PRO A 405 -8.97 -20.56 -10.07
N LEU A 406 -8.25 -19.44 -10.14
CA LEU A 406 -6.80 -19.42 -9.99
C LEU A 406 -6.38 -19.80 -8.56
N VAL A 407 -7.08 -19.29 -7.54
CA VAL A 407 -6.87 -19.68 -6.14
C VAL A 407 -7.01 -21.18 -5.96
N HIS A 408 -8.03 -21.78 -6.59
CA HIS A 408 -8.24 -23.21 -6.51
C HIS A 408 -7.11 -24.00 -7.21
N LEU A 409 -6.66 -23.57 -8.38
CA LEU A 409 -5.55 -24.23 -9.09
C LEU A 409 -4.25 -24.16 -8.28
N VAL A 410 -3.92 -22.99 -7.74
CA VAL A 410 -2.76 -22.80 -6.84
C VAL A 410 -2.87 -23.70 -5.62
N ARG A 411 -4.04 -23.74 -4.97
CA ARG A 411 -4.29 -24.64 -3.83
C ARG A 411 -4.07 -26.10 -4.21
N ASN A 412 -4.54 -26.55 -5.37
CA ASN A 412 -4.35 -27.93 -5.80
C ASN A 412 -2.87 -28.28 -6.05
N SER A 413 -2.12 -27.36 -6.65
CA SER A 413 -0.67 -27.51 -6.78
C SER A 413 0.02 -27.59 -5.42
N LEU A 414 -0.42 -26.82 -4.43
CA LEU A 414 0.14 -26.87 -3.06
C LEU A 414 -0.30 -28.12 -2.28
N ASP A 415 -1.56 -28.53 -2.38
CA ASP A 415 -2.13 -29.65 -1.61
C ASP A 415 -1.67 -31.01 -2.16
N HIS A 416 -1.81 -31.19 -3.48
CA HIS A 416 -1.68 -32.48 -4.16
C HIS A 416 -0.55 -32.53 -5.18
N GLY A 417 -0.19 -31.40 -5.80
CA GLY A 417 0.90 -31.34 -6.78
C GLY A 417 2.26 -31.53 -6.12
N LEU A 418 2.64 -30.59 -5.26
CA LEU A 418 3.95 -30.53 -4.62
C LEU A 418 4.06 -31.53 -3.47
N GLU A 419 5.10 -32.34 -3.50
CA GLU A 419 5.41 -33.35 -2.49
C GLU A 419 6.10 -32.70 -1.27
N THR A 420 6.17 -33.40 -0.13
CA THR A 420 6.94 -32.92 1.03
C THR A 420 8.45 -32.96 0.75
N PRO A 421 9.25 -32.13 1.45
CA PRO A 421 10.72 -32.10 1.32
C PRO A 421 11.39 -33.48 1.27
N ASP A 422 11.02 -34.37 2.19
CA ASP A 422 11.57 -35.72 2.29
C ASP A 422 11.29 -36.58 1.05
N VAL A 423 10.05 -36.49 0.52
CA VAL A 423 9.63 -37.26 -0.66
C VAL A 423 10.28 -36.72 -1.93
N ARG A 424 10.47 -35.40 -2.01
CA ARG A 424 11.17 -34.75 -3.13
C ARG A 424 12.63 -35.17 -3.19
N LEU A 425 13.33 -35.12 -2.05
CA LEU A 425 14.72 -35.58 -1.94
C LEU A 425 14.87 -37.06 -2.26
N ALA A 426 13.95 -37.92 -1.78
CA ALA A 426 13.93 -39.34 -2.12
C ALA A 426 13.73 -39.61 -3.63
N SER A 427 13.02 -38.70 -4.31
CA SER A 427 12.76 -38.75 -5.75
C SER A 427 13.85 -38.04 -6.58
N GLY A 428 14.92 -37.53 -5.95
CA GLY A 428 16.02 -36.84 -6.62
C GLY A 428 15.71 -35.41 -7.08
N LYS A 429 14.64 -34.81 -6.53
CA LYS A 429 14.25 -33.41 -6.78
C LYS A 429 14.83 -32.48 -5.71
N ASP A 430 14.80 -31.18 -5.98
CA ASP A 430 15.14 -30.15 -5.00
C ASP A 430 14.19 -30.19 -3.80
N GLU A 431 14.69 -29.89 -2.60
CA GLU A 431 13.88 -29.82 -1.38
C GLU A 431 12.77 -28.76 -1.50
N MET A 432 13.07 -27.65 -2.18
CA MET A 432 12.16 -26.56 -2.47
C MET A 432 11.38 -26.86 -3.76
N GLY A 433 10.05 -26.88 -3.68
CA GLY A 433 9.17 -26.96 -4.84
C GLY A 433 9.06 -25.62 -5.55
N THR A 434 8.84 -25.61 -6.86
CA THR A 434 8.59 -24.37 -7.61
C THR A 434 7.15 -24.34 -8.11
N LEU A 435 6.44 -23.25 -7.82
CA LEU A 435 5.14 -22.93 -8.40
C LEU A 435 5.29 -21.67 -9.27
N ASN A 436 5.06 -21.78 -10.57
CA ASN A 436 5.18 -20.69 -11.52
C ASN A 436 3.79 -20.27 -12.02
N LEU A 437 3.46 -18.99 -11.89
CA LEU A 437 2.31 -18.34 -12.47
C LEU A 437 2.79 -17.37 -13.55
N ASN A 438 2.41 -17.64 -14.79
CA ASN A 438 2.85 -16.89 -15.96
C ASN A 438 1.62 -16.37 -16.72
N ALA A 439 1.68 -15.13 -17.18
CA ALA A 439 0.65 -14.53 -18.03
C ALA A 439 1.27 -13.86 -19.25
N TYR A 440 0.74 -14.13 -20.44
CA TYR A 440 1.23 -13.53 -21.67
C TYR A 440 0.19 -13.51 -22.78
N HIS A 441 0.37 -12.62 -23.77
CA HIS A 441 -0.48 -12.58 -24.96
C HIS A 441 0.02 -13.56 -26.03
N GLN A 442 -0.87 -14.42 -26.54
CA GLN A 442 -0.56 -15.34 -27.64
C GLN A 442 -1.74 -15.48 -28.60
N GLY A 443 -1.54 -15.11 -29.87
CA GLY A 443 -2.55 -15.33 -30.93
C GLY A 443 -3.88 -14.61 -30.69
N GLY A 444 -3.85 -13.41 -30.09
CA GLY A 444 -5.05 -12.64 -29.73
C GLY A 444 -5.76 -13.12 -28.46
N ASN A 445 -5.23 -14.16 -27.80
CA ASN A 445 -5.71 -14.64 -26.51
C ASN A 445 -4.72 -14.23 -25.41
N ILE A 446 -5.22 -14.18 -24.18
CA ILE A 446 -4.38 -14.08 -22.99
C ILE A 446 -4.23 -15.50 -22.44
N VAL A 447 -2.98 -15.95 -22.32
CA VAL A 447 -2.63 -17.26 -21.77
C VAL A 447 -2.19 -17.05 -20.34
N ILE A 448 -2.89 -17.70 -19.41
CA ILE A 448 -2.51 -17.78 -18.00
C ILE A 448 -2.11 -19.22 -17.73
N GLU A 449 -0.84 -19.41 -17.37
CA GLU A 449 -0.24 -20.71 -17.13
C GLU A 449 0.10 -20.84 -15.64
N ILE A 450 -0.35 -21.93 -15.02
CA ILE A 450 0.04 -22.33 -13.68
C ILE A 450 0.79 -23.64 -13.82
N LYS A 451 2.04 -23.66 -13.34
CA LYS A 451 2.93 -24.81 -13.47
C LYS A 451 3.61 -25.11 -12.15
N ASP A 452 3.50 -26.34 -11.70
CA ASP A 452 4.31 -26.87 -10.59
C ASP A 452 5.28 -27.95 -11.06
N ASP A 453 6.30 -28.22 -10.25
CA ASP A 453 7.29 -29.30 -10.47
C ASP A 453 7.02 -30.52 -9.57
N GLY A 454 5.75 -30.75 -9.25
CA GLY A 454 5.26 -31.77 -8.34
C GLY A 454 5.29 -33.20 -8.89
N ALA A 455 4.50 -34.08 -8.27
CA ALA A 455 4.38 -35.49 -8.65
C ALA A 455 3.67 -35.70 -10.00
N GLY A 456 3.01 -34.68 -10.53
CA GLY A 456 2.13 -34.78 -11.69
C GLY A 456 0.82 -35.50 -11.39
N LEU A 457 0.00 -35.68 -12.42
CA LEU A 457 -1.27 -36.40 -12.32
C LEU A 457 -1.02 -37.92 -12.35
N ASN A 458 -1.51 -38.63 -11.34
CA ASN A 458 -1.44 -40.10 -11.33
C ASN A 458 -2.55 -40.68 -12.23
N GLU A 459 -2.18 -41.02 -13.46
CA GLU A 459 -3.09 -41.55 -14.49
C GLU A 459 -3.83 -42.82 -14.04
N ASP A 460 -3.14 -43.75 -13.37
CA ASP A 460 -3.73 -44.98 -12.86
C ASP A 460 -4.82 -44.72 -11.81
N LYS A 461 -4.58 -43.77 -10.90
CA LYS A 461 -5.55 -43.37 -9.87
C LYS A 461 -6.78 -42.70 -10.49
N ILE A 462 -6.57 -41.85 -11.50
CA ILE A 462 -7.67 -41.18 -12.22
C ILE A 462 -8.51 -42.22 -12.97
N LEU A 463 -7.87 -43.12 -13.72
CA LEU A 463 -8.57 -44.16 -14.48
C LEU A 463 -9.32 -45.12 -13.55
N GLY A 464 -8.70 -45.57 -12.46
CA GLY A 464 -9.33 -46.44 -11.47
C GLY A 464 -10.60 -45.82 -10.88
N LYS A 465 -10.54 -44.53 -10.51
CA LYS A 465 -11.69 -43.82 -9.94
C LYS A 465 -12.78 -43.54 -10.98
N ALA A 466 -12.41 -43.36 -12.25
CA ALA A 466 -13.36 -43.22 -13.36
C ALA A 466 -14.11 -44.52 -13.66
N ILE A 467 -13.43 -45.67 -13.55
CA ILE A 467 -14.04 -46.99 -13.68
C ILE A 467 -14.99 -47.26 -12.51
N GLU A 468 -14.59 -46.95 -11.28
CA GLU A 468 -15.43 -47.10 -10.08
C GLU A 468 -16.73 -46.29 -10.19
N LYS A 469 -16.65 -45.05 -10.70
CA LYS A 469 -17.81 -44.18 -10.92
C LYS A 469 -18.63 -44.52 -12.18
N GLY A 470 -18.23 -45.55 -12.94
CA GLY A 470 -18.91 -45.97 -14.16
C GLY A 470 -18.83 -44.98 -15.32
N LEU A 471 -17.85 -44.07 -15.30
CA LEU A 471 -17.63 -43.07 -16.34
C LEU A 471 -16.86 -43.65 -17.54
N VAL A 472 -16.07 -44.70 -17.30
CA VAL A 472 -15.23 -45.39 -18.29
C VAL A 472 -15.33 -46.90 -18.05
N ASN A 473 -15.32 -47.72 -19.10
CA ASN A 473 -15.33 -49.17 -18.94
C ASN A 473 -13.91 -49.69 -18.66
N ALA A 474 -13.78 -50.75 -17.86
CA ALA A 474 -12.48 -51.35 -17.53
C ALA A 474 -11.67 -51.88 -18.74
N GLY A 475 -12.28 -51.97 -19.93
CA GLY A 475 -11.62 -52.35 -21.18
C GLY A 475 -11.29 -51.19 -22.12
N ASP A 476 -11.63 -49.95 -21.76
CA ASP A 476 -11.35 -48.78 -22.60
C ASP A 476 -9.88 -48.37 -22.48
N ASN A 477 -9.17 -48.41 -23.60
CA ASN A 477 -7.77 -47.98 -23.66
C ASN A 477 -7.72 -46.49 -24.02
N LEU A 478 -7.76 -45.63 -22.99
CA LEU A 478 -7.73 -44.18 -23.16
C LEU A 478 -6.29 -43.69 -23.35
N THR A 479 -6.12 -42.64 -24.17
CA THR A 479 -4.85 -41.91 -24.26
C THR A 479 -4.64 -41.05 -23.02
N PRO A 480 -3.39 -40.73 -22.62
CA PRO A 480 -3.11 -39.86 -21.47
C PRO A 480 -3.92 -38.56 -21.46
N ASP A 481 -4.01 -37.87 -22.60
CA ASP A 481 -4.79 -36.64 -22.73
C ASP A 481 -6.29 -36.83 -22.39
N LYS A 482 -6.87 -37.96 -22.79
CA LYS A 482 -8.26 -38.29 -22.47
C LYS A 482 -8.44 -38.64 -21.01
N ILE A 483 -7.43 -39.27 -20.38
CA ILE A 483 -7.43 -39.54 -18.94
C ILE A 483 -7.39 -38.22 -18.17
N HIS A 484 -6.55 -37.28 -18.59
CA HIS A 484 -6.50 -35.94 -18.00
C HIS A 484 -7.82 -35.19 -18.16
N GLU A 485 -8.52 -35.33 -19.29
CA GLU A 485 -9.81 -34.66 -19.48
C GLU A 485 -10.90 -35.13 -18.49
N LEU A 486 -10.78 -36.34 -17.94
CA LEU A 486 -11.72 -36.88 -16.95
C LEU A 486 -11.78 -36.04 -15.67
N ILE A 487 -10.70 -35.32 -15.33
CA ILE A 487 -10.67 -34.50 -14.12
C ILE A 487 -11.72 -33.38 -14.13
N PHE A 488 -12.17 -32.96 -15.33
CA PHE A 488 -13.16 -31.90 -15.51
C PHE A 488 -14.61 -32.40 -15.49
N LEU A 489 -14.85 -33.70 -15.29
CA LEU A 489 -16.20 -34.24 -15.25
C LEU A 489 -16.91 -33.84 -13.94
N PRO A 490 -18.22 -33.49 -13.99
CA PRO A 490 -18.97 -33.10 -12.80
C PRO A 490 -18.92 -34.18 -11.71
N GLY A 491 -18.59 -33.78 -10.49
CA GLY A 491 -18.49 -34.71 -9.36
C GLY A 491 -17.28 -35.65 -9.42
N PHE A 492 -16.32 -35.41 -10.31
CA PHE A 492 -15.04 -36.10 -10.33
C PHE A 492 -14.03 -35.39 -9.42
N SER A 493 -13.58 -36.08 -8.37
CA SER A 493 -12.52 -35.63 -7.48
C SER A 493 -11.75 -36.85 -7.00
N THR A 494 -10.42 -36.75 -6.97
CA THR A 494 -9.52 -37.81 -6.52
C THR A 494 -9.40 -37.87 -5.00
N ALA A 495 -10.00 -36.93 -4.26
CA ALA A 495 -10.05 -36.95 -2.80
C ALA A 495 -10.98 -38.05 -2.26
N ASP A 496 -10.52 -38.77 -1.23
CA ASP A 496 -11.25 -39.87 -0.60
C ASP A 496 -12.15 -39.38 0.56
N VAL A 497 -11.96 -38.14 1.01
CA VAL A 497 -12.76 -37.45 2.03
C VAL A 497 -13.05 -36.03 1.55
N VAL A 498 -14.31 -35.60 1.65
CA VAL A 498 -14.70 -34.19 1.46
C VAL A 498 -14.26 -33.44 2.72
N THR A 499 -13.22 -32.62 2.65
CA THR A 499 -12.76 -31.82 3.79
C THR A 499 -13.61 -30.55 3.93
N ASP A 500 -14.04 -30.25 5.15
CA ASP A 500 -14.86 -29.06 5.52
C ASP A 500 -14.18 -27.71 5.26
N VAL A 501 -12.92 -27.70 4.81
CA VAL A 501 -12.18 -26.48 4.43
C VAL A 501 -12.65 -25.92 3.08
N SER A 502 -13.48 -26.66 2.33
CA SER A 502 -14.06 -26.23 1.06
C SER A 502 -15.55 -25.90 1.23
N GLY A 503 -15.85 -24.75 1.85
CA GLY A 503 -17.22 -24.24 2.06
C GLY A 503 -18.04 -23.98 0.79
N ARG A 504 -17.48 -24.27 -0.39
CA ARG A 504 -18.19 -24.40 -1.66
C ARG A 504 -17.56 -25.61 -2.35
N GLY A 505 -18.33 -26.67 -2.63
CA GLY A 505 -17.83 -27.84 -3.36
C GLY A 505 -17.43 -27.48 -4.79
N VAL A 506 -16.24 -26.91 -4.97
CA VAL A 506 -15.68 -26.49 -6.25
C VAL A 506 -14.77 -27.62 -6.72
N GLY A 507 -15.19 -28.39 -7.71
CA GLY A 507 -14.32 -29.30 -8.46
C GLY A 507 -13.64 -28.59 -9.64
N MET A 508 -12.81 -29.32 -10.40
CA MET A 508 -12.23 -28.81 -11.65
C MET A 508 -13.30 -28.54 -12.73
N ASP A 509 -14.50 -29.11 -12.58
CA ASP A 509 -15.68 -28.81 -13.38
C ASP A 509 -16.16 -27.35 -13.23
N VAL A 510 -16.16 -26.82 -12.00
CA VAL A 510 -16.53 -25.43 -11.72
C VAL A 510 -15.49 -24.46 -12.26
N VAL A 511 -14.20 -24.82 -12.17
CA VAL A 511 -13.10 -24.04 -12.80
C VAL A 511 -13.33 -23.93 -14.31
N ARG A 512 -13.60 -25.04 -15.00
CA ARG A 512 -13.88 -25.06 -16.44
C ARG A 512 -15.14 -24.25 -16.81
N LYS A 513 -16.17 -24.28 -15.95
CA LYS A 513 -17.42 -23.54 -16.16
C LYS A 513 -17.30 -22.03 -15.89
N ASN A 514 -16.37 -21.60 -15.05
CA ASN A 514 -16.13 -20.19 -14.79
C ASN A 514 -15.26 -19.53 -15.88
N ILE A 515 -14.45 -20.33 -16.59
CA ILE A 515 -13.58 -19.87 -17.68
C ILE A 515 -14.32 -19.84 -19.03
N ASN A 516 -15.23 -20.79 -19.28
CA ASN A 516 -16.10 -20.82 -20.47
C ASN A 516 -17.39 -20.04 -20.28
#